data_AF-A0A3P7LL67-F1
#
_entry.id   AF-A0A3P7LL67-F1
#
_cell.length_a   1.000
_cell.length_b   1.000
_cell.length_c   1.000
_cell.angle_alpha   90.00
_cell.angle_beta   90.00
_cell.angle_gamma   90.00
#
_symmetry.space_group_name_H-M   'P 1'
#
loop_
_entity.id
_entity.type
_entity.pdbx_description
1 polymer ?
#
loop_
_entity_poly.entity_id
_entity_poly.type
_entity_poly.pdbx_seq_one_letter_code
_entity_poly.pdbx_strand_id
1 'polypeptide(L)'
;MDIAEAYLEIMQRAWSEKPDHRPTFDEMNEHLKLMTMGKYVLNYLPFSSSHHRKTNIVDHMFKMMETYSTELEEQVSARTAELESEKRKKEYLIARLLPP
;
A
#
# COMPACT_ATOMS: atom_id res chain seq x y z
N MET A 1 -1.63 15.14 4.36
CA MET A 1 -2.69 14.44 3.60
C MET A 1 -3.36 13.55 4.63
N ASP A 2 -4.50 13.96 5.16
CA ASP A 2 -5.16 13.24 6.25
C ASP A 2 -5.87 12.00 5.70
N ILE A 3 -5.33 10.82 5.99
CA ILE A 3 -6.00 9.56 5.74
C ILE A 3 -7.20 9.51 6.69
N ALA A 4 -8.40 9.30 6.17
CA ALA A 4 -9.56 9.13 7.03
C ALA A 4 -9.33 7.93 7.96
N GLU A 5 -9.54 8.13 9.26
CA GLU A 5 -9.24 7.16 10.33
C GLU A 5 -9.86 5.77 10.07
N ALA A 6 -11.03 5.76 9.42
CA ALA A 6 -11.70 4.59 8.88
C ALA A 6 -10.80 3.65 8.06
N TYR A 7 -9.91 4.20 7.22
CA TYR A 7 -9.02 3.39 6.38
C TYR A 7 -7.91 2.74 7.19
N LEU A 8 -7.39 3.43 8.21
CA LEU A 8 -6.36 2.91 9.09
C LEU A 8 -6.89 1.74 9.92
N GLU A 9 -8.11 1.83 10.45
CA GLU A 9 -8.72 0.74 11.22
C GLU A 9 -8.89 -0.54 10.40
N ILE A 10 -9.34 -0.43 9.14
CA ILE A 10 -9.52 -1.59 8.26
C ILE A 10 -8.16 -2.20 7.89
N MET A 11 -7.19 -1.36 7.53
CA MET A 11 -5.85 -1.83 7.19
C MET A 11 -5.20 -2.57 8.37
N GLN A 12 -5.34 -2.05 9.59
CA GLN A 12 -4.82 -2.70 10.79
C GLN A 12 -5.48 -4.05 11.06
N ARG A 13 -6.81 -4.16 10.89
CA ARG A 13 -7.52 -5.44 11.04
C ARG A 13 -7.14 -6.45 9.96
N ALA A 14 -7.01 -6.01 8.71
CA ALA A 14 -6.56 -6.84 7.59
C ALA A 14 -5.13 -7.36 7.78
N TRP A 15 -4.30 -6.63 8.52
CA TRP A 15 -2.92 -7.02 8.85
C TRP A 15 -2.77 -7.77 10.17
N SER A 16 -3.83 -8.39 10.69
CA SER A 16 -3.69 -9.19 11.92
C SER A 16 -2.69 -10.33 11.74
N GLU A 17 -1.81 -10.54 12.73
CA GLU A 17 -0.85 -11.66 12.72
C GLU A 17 -1.57 -13.01 12.71
N LYS A 18 -2.77 -13.08 13.31
CA LYS A 18 -3.62 -14.26 13.29
C LYS A 18 -4.51 -14.23 12.04
N PRO A 19 -4.40 -15.21 11.12
CA PRO A 19 -5.21 -15.24 9.90
C PRO A 19 -6.71 -15.21 10.17
N ASP A 20 -7.17 -15.91 11.22
CA ASP A 20 -8.59 -16.02 11.58
C ASP A 20 -9.20 -14.70 12.08
N HIS A 21 -8.37 -13.72 12.43
CA HIS A 21 -8.81 -12.40 12.88
C HIS A 21 -8.84 -11.38 11.74
N ARG A 22 -8.35 -11.75 10.56
CA ARG A 22 -8.41 -10.88 9.39
C ARG A 22 -9.85 -10.89 8.88
N PRO A 23 -10.47 -9.72 8.68
CA PRO A 23 -11.79 -9.65 8.10
C PRO A 23 -11.78 -10.23 6.68
N THR A 24 -12.85 -10.91 6.31
CA THR A 24 -13.12 -11.29 4.93
C THR A 24 -13.34 -10.05 4.06
N PHE A 25 -13.21 -10.21 2.75
CA PHE A 25 -13.48 -9.12 1.80
C PHE A 25 -14.91 -8.57 1.93
N ASP A 26 -15.88 -9.43 2.25
CA ASP A 26 -17.27 -9.00 2.45
C ASP A 26 -17.42 -8.15 3.71
N GLU A 27 -16.80 -8.55 4.83
CA GLU A 27 -16.79 -7.78 6.07
C GLU A 27 -16.05 -6.44 5.93
N MET A 28 -14.92 -6.43 5.22
CA MET A 28 -14.21 -5.19 4.88
C MET A 28 -15.09 -4.24 4.06
N ASN A 29 -15.81 -4.79 3.07
CA ASN A 29 -16.68 -4.02 2.20
C ASN A 29 -17.91 -3.47 2.96
N GLU A 30 -18.48 -4.24 3.89
CA GLU A 30 -19.54 -3.76 4.78
C GLU A 30 -19.05 -2.66 5.73
N HIS A 31 -17.89 -2.83 6.33
CA HIS A 31 -17.30 -1.84 7.23
C HIS A 31 -17.01 -0.51 6.51
N LEU A 32 -16.46 -0.58 5.29
CA LEU A 32 -16.25 0.59 4.43
C LEU A 32 -17.58 1.29 4.11
N LYS A 33 -18.63 0.54 3.76
CA LYS A 33 -19.98 1.09 3.49
C LYS A 33 -20.55 1.80 4.72
N LEU A 34 -20.42 1.21 5.91
CA LEU A 34 -20.86 1.77 7.20
C LEU A 34 -20.16 3.09 7.52
N MET A 35 -18.87 3.20 7.22
CA MET A 35 -18.09 4.41 7.49
C MET A 35 -18.33 5.53 6.48
N THR A 36 -18.91 5.23 5.31
CA THR A 36 -19.14 6.19 4.22
C THR A 36 -20.63 6.38 3.91
N MET A 37 -21.50 6.01 4.86
CA MET A 37 -22.96 5.96 4.76
C MET A 37 -23.62 7.15 4.04
N GLY A 38 -23.14 8.38 4.26
CA GLY A 38 -23.68 9.57 3.57
C GLY A 38 -23.58 9.52 2.03
N LYS A 39 -22.56 8.86 1.48
CA LYS A 39 -22.39 8.67 0.02
C LYS A 39 -23.10 7.42 -0.50
N TYR A 40 -23.31 6.42 0.35
CA TYR A 40 -23.97 5.16 -0.02
C TYR A 40 -25.50 5.25 0.02
N VAL A 41 -26.10 5.98 0.97
CA VAL A 41 -27.56 6.25 0.96
C VAL A 41 -27.97 6.93 -0.36
N LEU A 42 -27.11 7.79 -0.92
CA LEU A 42 -27.31 8.41 -2.24
C LEU A 42 -27.21 7.41 -3.42
N ASN A 43 -26.54 6.27 -3.27
CA ASN A 43 -26.41 5.25 -4.32
C ASN A 43 -27.59 4.24 -4.33
N TYR A 44 -28.37 4.15 -3.24
CA TYR A 44 -29.59 3.34 -3.18
C TYR A 44 -30.85 4.11 -3.58
N LEU A 45 -30.75 5.44 -3.76
CA LEU A 45 -31.82 6.23 -4.34
C LEU A 45 -31.94 5.91 -5.85
N PRO A 46 -33.13 5.51 -6.34
CA PRO A 46 -33.33 5.04 -7.72
C PRO A 46 -33.07 6.11 -8.80
N PHE A 47 -32.77 7.35 -8.40
CA PHE A 47 -32.41 8.45 -9.29
C PHE A 47 -30.89 8.60 -9.51
N SER A 48 -30.04 7.96 -8.69
CA SER A 48 -28.59 8.08 -8.87
C SER A 48 -28.07 6.95 -9.77
N SER A 49 -28.06 7.19 -11.08
CA SER A 49 -27.24 6.44 -12.05
C SER A 49 -25.77 6.49 -11.61
N SER A 50 -25.34 5.59 -10.75
CA SER A 50 -23.94 5.53 -10.35
C SER A 50 -23.53 4.15 -9.84
N HIS A 51 -23.37 3.24 -10.80
CA HIS A 51 -22.36 2.19 -10.71
C HIS A 51 -20.92 2.75 -10.59
N HIS A 52 -20.77 4.09 -10.57
CA HIS A 52 -19.54 4.87 -10.62
C HIS A 52 -19.00 5.33 -9.25
N ARG A 53 -19.75 5.13 -8.15
CA ARG A 53 -19.29 5.56 -6.79
C ARG A 53 -18.62 4.47 -5.96
N LYS A 54 -18.79 3.19 -6.31
CA LYS A 54 -18.20 2.06 -5.54
C LYS A 54 -16.72 1.82 -5.88
N THR A 55 -16.26 2.25 -7.06
CA THR A 55 -14.88 2.03 -7.51
C THR A 55 -13.91 3.02 -6.88
N ASN A 56 -14.35 4.24 -6.56
CA ASN A 56 -13.45 5.34 -6.17
C ASN A 56 -12.56 5.06 -4.94
N ILE A 57 -13.04 4.30 -3.96
CA ILE A 57 -12.28 4.00 -2.73
C ILE A 57 -11.24 2.91 -2.97
N VAL A 58 -11.64 1.84 -3.66
CA VAL A 58 -10.76 0.72 -4.00
C VAL A 58 -9.69 1.20 -4.99
N ASP A 59 -10.07 2.01 -5.98
CA ASP A 59 -9.16 2.66 -6.92
C ASP A 59 -8.15 3.58 -6.20
N HIS A 60 -8.61 4.34 -5.20
CA HIS A 60 -7.72 5.17 -4.38
C HIS A 60 -6.72 4.33 -3.58
N MET A 61 -7.17 3.25 -2.94
CA MET A 61 -6.29 2.35 -2.21
C MET A 61 -5.27 1.66 -3.15
N PHE A 62 -5.70 1.21 -4.33
CA PHE A 62 -4.79 0.64 -5.33
C PHE A 62 -3.74 1.64 -5.79
N LYS A 63 -4.14 2.89 -6.09
CA LYS A 63 -3.20 3.94 -6.47
C LYS A 63 -2.18 4.24 -5.36
N MET A 64 -2.61 4.25 -4.11
CA MET A 64 -1.70 4.46 -2.97
C MET A 64 -0.73 3.29 -2.78
N MET A 65 -1.21 2.05 -2.90
CA MET A 65 -0.36 0.85 -2.83
C MET A 65 0.67 0.84 -3.97
N GLU A 66 0.26 1.17 -5.20
CA GLU A 66 1.13 1.26 -6.37
C GLU A 66 2.20 2.34 -6.19
N THR A 67 1.81 3.52 -5.69
CA THR A 67 2.74 4.62 -5.41
C THR A 67 3.77 4.19 -4.37
N TYR A 68 3.33 3.59 -3.27
CA TYR A 68 4.22 3.13 -2.20
C TYR A 68 5.16 2.02 -2.68
N SER A 69 4.66 1.07 -3.48
CA SER A 69 5.49 0.01 -4.07
C SER A 69 6.58 0.59 -4.96
N THR A 70 6.22 1.57 -5.81
CA THR A 70 7.15 2.24 -6.72
C THR A 70 8.24 2.99 -5.95
N GLU A 71 7.85 3.78 -4.93
CA GLU A 71 8.79 4.51 -4.08
C GLU A 71 9.74 3.57 -3.33
N LEU A 72 9.22 2.43 -2.83
CA LEU A 72 10.03 1.44 -2.12
C LEU A 72 11.04 0.76 -3.05
N GLU A 73 10.64 0.40 -4.26
CA GLU A 73 11.51 -0.18 -5.28
C GLU A 73 12.65 0.78 -5.65
N GLU A 74 12.35 2.07 -5.80
CA GLU A 74 13.36 3.10 -6.06
C GLU A 74 14.37 3.21 -4.91
N GLN A 75 13.90 3.22 -3.66
CA GLN A 75 14.77 3.25 -2.48
C GLN A 75 15.68 2.03 -2.39
N VAL A 76 15.15 0.83 -2.65
CA VAL A 76 15.93 -0.41 -2.63
C VAL A 76 16.98 -0.39 -3.74
N SER A 77 16.61 0.05 -4.95
CA SER A 77 17.53 0.18 -6.08
C SER A 77 18.68 1.13 -5.76
N ALA A 78 18.38 2.32 -5.23
CA ALA A 78 19.39 3.31 -4.86
C ALA A 78 20.37 2.76 -3.81
N ARG A 79 19.86 2.13 -2.74
CA ARG A 79 20.71 1.53 -1.69
C ARG A 79 21.56 0.38 -2.23
N THR A 80 21.01 -0.42 -3.14
CA THR A 80 21.74 -1.55 -3.75
C THR A 80 22.89 -1.04 -4.62
N ALA A 81 22.65 0.00 -5.42
CA ALA A 81 23.69 0.62 -6.24
C ALA A 81 24.81 1.23 -5.40
N GLU A 82 24.48 1.91 -4.30
CA GLU A 82 25.45 2.45 -3.35
C GLU A 82 26.32 1.33 -2.75
N LEU A 83 25.68 0.26 -2.28
CA LEU A 83 26.35 -0.90 -1.69
C LEU A 83 27.30 -1.58 -2.69
N GLU A 84 26.89 -1.74 -3.95
CA GLU A 84 27.75 -2.28 -5.01
C GLU A 84 28.95 -1.39 -5.31
N SER A 85 28.79 -0.07 -5.24
CA SER A 85 29.89 0.87 -5.44
C SER A 85 30.94 0.74 -4.33
N GLU A 86 30.49 0.64 -3.08
CA GLU A 86 31.35 0.47 -1.91
C GLU A 86 32.03 -0.90 -1.93
N LYS A 87 31.29 -1.95 -2.32
CA LYS A 87 31.86 -3.29 -2.51
C LYS A 87 32.97 -3.27 -3.56
N ARG A 88 32.77 -2.63 -4.72
CA ARG A 88 33.80 -2.48 -5.77
C ARG A 88 35.03 -1.73 -5.28
N LYS A 89 34.86 -0.63 -4.56
CA LYS A 89 35.99 0.12 -3.97
C LYS A 89 36.77 -0.75 -3.00
N LYS A 90 36.07 -1.50 -2.15
CA LYS A 90 36.67 -2.43 -1.18
C LYS A 90 37.42 -3.56 -1.88
N GLU A 91 36.83 -4.20 -2.87
CA GLU A 91 37.47 -5.27 -3.66
C GLU A 91 38.72 -4.77 -4.39
N TYR A 92 38.66 -3.58 -4.99
CA TYR A 92 39.81 -2.95 -5.61
C TYR A 92 40.96 -2.72 -4.62
N LEU A 93 40.65 -2.21 -3.42
CA LEU A 93 41.64 -2.04 -2.36
C LEU A 93 42.21 -3.38 -1.88
N ILE A 94 41.37 -4.40 -1.70
CA ILE A 94 41.82 -5.76 -1.32
C ILE A 94 42.78 -6.31 -2.38
N ALA A 95 42.44 -6.20 -3.66
CA ALA A 95 43.29 -6.68 -4.76
C ALA A 95 44.67 -6.00 -4.76
N ARG A 96 44.75 -4.74 -4.34
CA ARG A 96 46.00 -3.98 -4.24
C ARG A 96 46.81 -4.29 -2.98
N LEU A 97 46.18 -4.84 -1.95
CA LEU A 97 46.82 -5.26 -0.69
C LEU A 97 47.31 -6.71 -0.74
N LEU A 98 46.89 -7.50 -1.73
CA LEU A 98 47.41 -8.84 -1.95
C LEU A 98 48.75 -8.77 -2.72
N PRO A 99 49.83 -9.42 -2.23
CA PRO A 99 51.10 -9.51 -2.95
C PRO A 99 50.97 -10.39 -4.22
N PRO A 100 51.88 -10.24 -5.21
CA PRO A 100 51.82 -10.99 -6.47
C PRO A 100 51.95 -12.50 -6.31
#